data_AF-A0A420ZCZ4-F1
#
_entry.id   AF-A0A420ZCZ4-F1
#
_cell.length_a   1.000
_cell.length_b   1.000
_cell.length_c   1.000
_cell.angle_alpha   90.00
_cell.angle_beta   90.00
_cell.angle_gamma   90.00
#
_symmetry.space_group_name_H-M   'P 1'
#
loop_
_entity.id
_entity.type
_entity.pdbx_description
1 polymer ?
#
loop_
_entity_poly.entity_id
_entity_poly.type
_entity_poly.pdbx_seq_one_letter_code
_entity_poly.pdbx_strand_id
1 'polypeptide(L)'
;MREDITISHGLRKSSIWLAFVSLLVFIVLAAPRCSSSEPEPTSSDNVVSNDNNFLSDNPIGNIDLPGSSLPESTPGNQYDSGLNNSAAMYALLQDEKNTAIASIRALQEDVILALVSLKFVNGLSDSNLVTNYYIYLSASNPDYYYLVNMPRNSASLKRFLMPKEDLALPFNLLEVQDQYWKLSYADALQEVEKRGGLTFRANHPDAFEVSAILAKPANQFTNWFITYRATDGTGEVFKATVDAVNGETTIVGN
;
A
#
# COMPACT_ATOMS: atom_id res chain seq x y z
N MET A 1 -63.54 -14.32 -49.68
CA MET A 1 -62.18 -14.85 -49.48
C MET A 1 -61.67 -14.21 -48.19
N ARG A 2 -61.64 -14.93 -47.05
CA ARG A 2 -60.57 -15.86 -46.61
C ARG A 2 -59.21 -15.15 -46.73
N GLU A 3 -58.42 -14.91 -45.69
CA GLU A 3 -58.14 -15.72 -44.49
C GLU A 3 -57.80 -14.87 -43.25
N ASP A 4 -58.23 -15.36 -42.08
CA ASP A 4 -57.71 -15.00 -40.76
C ASP A 4 -56.30 -15.58 -40.57
N ILE A 5 -55.38 -14.82 -39.99
CA ILE A 5 -54.12 -15.34 -39.43
C ILE A 5 -54.08 -15.04 -37.94
N THR A 6 -54.38 -16.08 -37.17
CA THR A 6 -54.20 -16.19 -35.73
C THR A 6 -52.78 -16.69 -35.46
N ILE A 7 -51.98 -15.97 -34.68
CA ILE A 7 -50.73 -16.49 -34.11
C ILE A 7 -50.89 -16.57 -32.60
N SER A 8 -50.89 -17.79 -32.09
CA SER A 8 -51.06 -18.14 -30.68
C SER A 8 -49.79 -18.76 -30.09
N HIS A 9 -49.61 -18.55 -28.78
CA HIS A 9 -48.80 -19.33 -27.83
C HIS A 9 -47.27 -19.31 -28.02
N GLY A 10 -46.46 -19.26 -26.97
CA GLY A 10 -46.74 -19.35 -25.54
C GLY A 10 -45.44 -19.27 -24.74
N LEU A 11 -45.56 -18.77 -23.51
CA LEU A 11 -44.49 -18.62 -22.54
C LEU A 11 -43.71 -19.93 -22.32
N ARG A 12 -42.38 -19.86 -22.30
CA ARG A 12 -41.54 -20.80 -21.56
C ARG A 12 -40.93 -20.08 -20.36
N LYS A 13 -41.51 -20.33 -19.18
CA LYS A 13 -40.83 -20.21 -17.89
C LYS A 13 -39.81 -21.36 -17.84
N SER A 14 -38.54 -21.03 -17.62
CA SER A 14 -37.52 -22.01 -17.21
C SER A 14 -37.00 -21.59 -15.85
N SER A 15 -37.38 -22.36 -14.85
CA SER A 15 -36.98 -22.21 -13.46
C SER A 15 -36.36 -23.53 -13.02
N ILE A 16 -35.19 -23.41 -12.38
CA ILE A 16 -34.57 -24.34 -11.43
C ILE A 16 -34.01 -25.63 -12.02
N TRP A 17 -32.68 -25.80 -11.95
CA TRP A 17 -32.06 -27.03 -11.46
C TRP A 17 -30.75 -26.71 -10.72
N LEU A 18 -30.88 -26.76 -9.39
CA LEU A 18 -29.80 -26.93 -8.42
C LEU A 18 -29.26 -28.36 -8.55
N ALA A 19 -27.96 -28.53 -8.74
CA ALA A 19 -27.24 -29.75 -8.40
C ALA A 19 -25.78 -29.36 -8.08
N PHE A 20 -25.37 -29.53 -6.80
CA PHE A 20 -24.41 -30.54 -6.35
C PHE A 20 -23.10 -30.50 -7.17
N VAL A 21 -21.93 -30.22 -6.60
CA VAL A 21 -21.21 -31.15 -5.72
C VAL A 21 -20.09 -30.39 -5.01
N SER A 22 -20.04 -30.59 -3.70
CA SER A 22 -18.92 -30.29 -2.80
C SER A 22 -17.65 -31.00 -3.27
N LEU A 23 -16.55 -30.27 -3.46
CA LEU A 23 -15.21 -30.85 -3.44
C LEU A 23 -14.37 -30.15 -2.37
N LEU A 24 -14.35 -30.78 -1.21
CA LEU A 24 -13.36 -30.62 -0.16
C LEU A 24 -11.95 -30.83 -0.73
N VAL A 25 -11.10 -29.80 -0.62
CA VAL A 25 -9.65 -29.95 -0.77
C VAL A 25 -9.00 -29.55 0.56
N PHE A 26 -8.82 -30.53 1.44
CA PHE A 26 -7.84 -30.46 2.52
C PHE A 26 -6.51 -30.96 1.97
N ILE A 27 -5.60 -30.04 1.62
CA ILE A 27 -4.19 -30.38 1.47
C ILE A 27 -3.50 -30.02 2.79
N VAL A 28 -3.20 -31.05 3.56
CA VAL A 28 -2.30 -31.01 4.71
C VAL A 28 -0.88 -30.83 4.17
N LEU A 29 -0.31 -29.63 4.29
CA LEU A 29 1.12 -29.42 4.13
C LEU A 29 1.83 -29.79 5.43
N ALA A 30 2.27 -31.04 5.53
CA ALA A 30 3.28 -31.46 6.48
C ALA A 30 4.65 -30.96 6.00
N ALA A 31 5.17 -29.90 6.60
CA ALA A 31 6.56 -29.50 6.44
C ALA A 31 7.44 -30.33 7.38
N PRO A 32 8.48 -31.03 6.89
CA PRO A 32 9.47 -31.66 7.76
C PRO A 32 10.34 -30.59 8.45
N ARG A 33 10.34 -30.64 9.79
CA ARG A 33 11.33 -29.99 10.65
C ARG A 33 12.71 -30.62 10.43
N CYS A 34 13.68 -29.82 9.99
CA CYS A 34 15.11 -30.05 10.24
C CYS A 34 15.59 -28.89 11.12
N SER A 35 15.65 -29.08 12.44
CA SER A 35 16.83 -29.57 13.18
C SER A 35 17.86 -28.46 13.36
N SER A 36 17.77 -27.79 14.51
CA SER A 36 18.77 -26.87 15.04
C SER A 36 20.04 -27.63 15.43
N SER A 37 21.19 -27.02 15.20
CA SER A 37 22.45 -27.42 15.84
C SER A 37 23.23 -26.17 16.23
N GLU A 38 23.07 -25.75 17.48
CA GLU A 38 24.14 -25.14 18.29
C GLU A 38 24.91 -26.30 18.96
N PRO A 39 26.25 -26.21 19.08
CA PRO A 39 26.86 -25.68 20.32
C PRO A 39 28.18 -24.91 20.00
N GLU A 40 28.88 -24.15 20.85
CA GLU A 40 29.19 -24.20 22.29
C GLU A 40 29.59 -22.79 22.83
N PRO A 41 29.56 -22.59 24.16
CA PRO A 41 30.04 -21.37 24.82
C PRO A 41 31.55 -21.44 25.11
N THR A 42 32.25 -20.32 24.95
CA THR A 42 33.60 -20.12 25.51
C THR A 42 33.53 -19.24 26.75
N SER A 43 33.92 -19.83 27.87
CA SER A 43 34.18 -19.21 29.17
C SER A 43 35.63 -18.75 29.23
N SER A 44 35.89 -17.51 29.69
CA SER A 44 37.07 -17.21 30.51
C SER A 44 36.89 -15.91 31.31
N ASP A 45 36.86 -16.11 32.63
CA ASP A 45 37.56 -15.39 33.71
C ASP A 45 37.35 -13.88 33.95
N ASN A 46 36.56 -13.62 34.99
CA ASN A 46 36.91 -12.93 36.25
C ASN A 46 38.11 -11.96 36.25
N VAL A 47 37.83 -10.67 36.47
CA VAL A 47 38.57 -9.86 37.46
C VAL A 47 37.58 -9.01 38.26
N VAL A 48 37.49 -9.33 39.55
CA VAL A 48 36.94 -8.49 40.61
C VAL A 48 37.95 -7.40 40.92
N SER A 49 37.53 -6.14 40.94
CA SER A 49 38.11 -5.13 41.83
C SER A 49 37.02 -4.19 42.30
N ASN A 50 36.75 -4.35 43.59
CA ASN A 50 35.85 -3.60 44.43
C ASN A 50 36.66 -2.43 44.99
N ASP A 51 36.25 -1.19 44.74
CA ASP A 51 36.65 -0.06 45.57
C ASP A 51 35.45 0.88 45.74
N ASN A 52 34.99 0.94 46.99
CA ASN A 52 34.06 1.91 47.50
C ASN A 52 34.80 3.25 47.69
N ASN A 53 34.25 4.37 47.24
CA ASN A 53 34.51 5.61 47.97
C ASN A 53 33.37 6.62 47.92
N PHE A 54 33.19 7.24 49.09
CA PHE A 54 32.16 8.15 49.53
C PHE A 54 32.30 9.57 48.91
N LEU A 55 31.14 10.22 48.73
CA LEU A 55 30.83 11.66 48.80
C LEU A 55 31.87 12.70 48.34
N SER A 56 31.51 13.50 47.34
CA SER A 56 31.60 14.98 47.44
C SER A 56 30.82 15.67 46.32
N ASP A 57 29.98 16.63 46.71
CA ASP A 57 29.36 17.62 45.83
C ASP A 57 30.42 18.49 45.14
N ASN A 58 30.33 18.62 43.82
CA ASN A 58 30.78 19.83 43.11
C ASN A 58 30.10 19.94 41.73
N PRO A 59 29.60 21.12 41.31
CA PRO A 59 28.82 21.26 40.08
C PRO A 59 29.68 21.76 38.92
N ILE A 60 30.16 20.90 38.02
CA ILE A 60 30.82 21.35 36.78
C ILE A 60 30.63 20.34 35.63
N GLY A 61 30.17 20.84 34.48
CA GLY A 61 30.60 20.36 33.16
C GLY A 61 29.52 19.66 32.32
N ASN A 62 29.10 20.33 31.24
CA ASN A 62 28.47 19.66 30.09
C ASN A 62 29.35 18.47 29.67
N ILE A 63 28.79 17.27 29.74
CA ILE A 63 29.39 16.07 29.16
C ILE A 63 28.91 16.03 27.71
N ASP A 64 29.80 16.39 26.79
CA ASP A 64 29.66 16.05 25.38
C ASP A 64 29.56 14.52 25.25
N LEU A 65 28.40 14.05 24.80
CA LEU A 65 28.26 12.67 24.35
C LEU A 65 29.13 12.47 23.11
N PRO A 66 29.85 11.33 22.99
CA PRO A 66 30.58 11.01 21.78
C PRO A 66 29.61 10.96 20.60
N GLY A 67 29.87 11.86 19.65
CA GLY A 67 29.03 12.11 18.50
C GLY A 67 28.82 10.85 17.65
N SER A 68 27.56 10.43 17.57
CA SER A 68 27.05 9.81 16.36
C SER A 68 26.88 10.92 15.33
N SER A 69 27.99 11.34 14.72
CA SER A 69 27.92 12.12 13.49
C SER A 69 27.39 11.18 12.41
N LEU A 70 26.11 11.34 12.07
CA LEU A 70 25.61 10.90 10.78
C LEU A 70 26.63 11.37 9.72
N PRO A 71 27.04 10.50 8.79
CA PRO A 71 28.00 10.89 7.76
C PRO A 71 27.46 12.12 7.05
N GLU A 72 28.23 13.20 7.12
CA GLU A 72 27.99 14.43 6.39
C GLU A 72 27.92 14.07 4.91
N SER A 73 26.70 14.03 4.38
CA SER A 73 26.45 13.68 2.99
C SER A 73 27.17 14.70 2.10
N THR A 74 28.16 14.22 1.35
CA THR A 74 28.85 14.98 0.30
C THR A 74 27.81 15.75 -0.54
N PRO A 75 27.89 17.09 -0.65
CA PRO A 75 27.04 17.85 -1.55
C PRO A 75 27.48 17.52 -2.98
N GLY A 76 26.84 16.51 -3.59
CA GLY A 76 27.29 16.03 -4.90
C GLY A 76 26.35 15.09 -5.65
N ASN A 77 25.53 14.29 -4.98
CA ASN A 77 24.52 13.46 -5.64
C ASN A 77 23.16 13.71 -5.00
N GLN A 78 22.52 14.81 -5.39
CA GLN A 78 21.08 14.96 -5.20
C GLN A 78 20.44 13.87 -6.06
N TYR A 79 20.17 12.71 -5.46
CA TYR A 79 19.35 11.68 -6.06
C TYR A 79 18.01 12.34 -6.36
N ASP A 80 17.79 12.68 -7.64
CA ASP A 80 16.48 13.01 -8.13
C ASP A 80 15.55 11.88 -7.72
N SER A 81 14.51 12.20 -6.97
CA SER A 81 13.54 11.19 -6.55
C SER A 81 12.82 10.60 -7.75
N GLY A 82 12.87 11.26 -8.92
CA GLY A 82 12.10 10.92 -10.09
C GLY A 82 10.60 11.17 -9.87
N LEU A 83 10.23 11.83 -8.76
CA LEU A 83 8.84 12.16 -8.46
C LEU A 83 8.38 13.29 -9.37
N ASN A 84 7.18 13.12 -9.92
CA ASN A 84 6.52 14.15 -10.68
C ASN A 84 6.21 15.39 -9.83
N ASN A 85 6.01 16.53 -10.50
CA ASN A 85 5.55 17.76 -9.87
C ASN A 85 4.19 17.54 -9.16
N SER A 86 4.15 17.77 -7.85
CA SER A 86 2.99 17.40 -7.04
C SER A 86 1.69 18.14 -7.41
N ALA A 87 1.78 19.42 -7.79
CA ALA A 87 0.61 20.21 -8.16
C ALA A 87 -0.07 19.67 -9.43
N ALA A 88 0.74 19.29 -10.44
CA ALA A 88 0.23 18.63 -11.64
C ALA A 88 -0.37 17.25 -11.32
N MET A 89 0.22 16.52 -10.36
CA MET A 89 -0.26 15.19 -9.97
C MET A 89 -1.61 15.23 -9.28
N TYR A 90 -1.90 16.23 -8.45
CA TYR A 90 -3.22 16.30 -7.82
C TYR A 90 -4.33 16.51 -8.86
N ALA A 91 -4.13 17.40 -9.83
CA ALA A 91 -5.09 17.62 -10.92
C ALA A 91 -5.29 16.34 -11.76
N LEU A 92 -4.20 15.64 -12.10
CA LEU A 92 -4.25 14.37 -12.81
C LEU A 92 -5.05 13.31 -12.03
N LEU A 93 -4.83 13.18 -10.72
CA LEU A 93 -5.57 12.22 -9.89
C LEU A 93 -7.07 12.50 -9.84
N GLN A 94 -7.47 13.78 -9.81
CA GLN A 94 -8.89 14.12 -9.85
C GLN A 94 -9.52 13.76 -11.20
N ASP A 95 -8.81 14.00 -12.30
CA ASP A 95 -9.26 13.59 -13.64
C ASP A 95 -9.34 12.06 -13.78
N GLU A 96 -8.32 11.34 -13.31
CA GLU A 96 -8.28 9.88 -13.28
C GLU A 96 -9.44 9.31 -12.46
N LYS A 97 -9.68 9.87 -11.26
CA LYS A 97 -10.79 9.49 -10.38
C LYS A 97 -12.13 9.68 -11.08
N ASN A 98 -12.36 10.85 -11.68
CA ASN A 98 -13.61 11.18 -12.37
C ASN A 98 -13.84 10.26 -13.58
N THR A 99 -12.78 9.95 -14.32
CA THR A 99 -12.82 9.00 -15.44
C THR A 99 -13.12 7.59 -14.96
N ALA A 100 -12.45 7.13 -13.90
CA ALA A 100 -12.62 5.81 -13.34
C ALA A 100 -14.05 5.62 -12.80
N ILE A 101 -14.58 6.57 -12.03
CA ILE A 101 -15.92 6.47 -11.47
C ILE A 101 -17.01 6.55 -12.56
N ALA A 102 -16.84 7.40 -13.58
CA ALA A 102 -17.76 7.43 -14.72
C ALA A 102 -17.78 6.09 -15.46
N SER A 103 -16.61 5.48 -15.63
CA SER A 103 -16.48 4.19 -16.33
C SER A 103 -17.18 3.04 -15.60
N ILE A 104 -17.21 3.06 -14.27
CA ILE A 104 -17.76 1.97 -13.45
C ILE A 104 -19.24 2.20 -13.11
N ARG A 105 -19.70 3.45 -13.01
CA ARG A 105 -21.11 3.79 -12.83
C ARG A 105 -22.02 3.33 -13.98
N ALA A 106 -21.45 3.14 -15.17
CA ALA A 106 -22.17 2.50 -16.28
C ALA A 106 -22.50 1.02 -16.03
N LEU A 107 -21.82 0.37 -15.08
CA LEU A 107 -22.03 -1.03 -14.69
C LEU A 107 -22.74 -1.16 -13.33
N GLN A 108 -22.42 -0.27 -12.39
CA GLN A 108 -22.95 -0.26 -11.04
C GLN A 108 -23.08 1.20 -10.55
N GLU A 109 -24.30 1.72 -10.49
CA GLU A 109 -24.55 3.17 -10.32
C GLU A 109 -24.16 3.70 -8.92
N ASP A 110 -24.36 2.89 -7.88
CA ASP A 110 -24.18 3.25 -6.47
C ASP A 110 -22.74 3.08 -5.96
N VAL A 111 -21.76 3.02 -6.86
CA VAL A 111 -20.35 2.89 -6.48
C VAL A 111 -19.81 4.12 -5.76
N ILE A 112 -19.01 3.88 -4.72
CA ILE A 112 -18.26 4.89 -3.97
C ILE A 112 -16.78 4.53 -3.90
N LEU A 113 -15.90 5.53 -3.97
CA LEU A 113 -14.46 5.32 -3.90
C LEU A 113 -14.07 4.87 -2.49
N ALA A 114 -13.26 3.82 -2.40
CA ALA A 114 -12.85 3.24 -1.12
C ALA A 114 -11.33 3.13 -0.99
N LEU A 115 -10.61 3.00 -2.11
CA LEU A 115 -9.15 2.91 -2.09
C LEU A 115 -8.54 3.36 -3.43
N VAL A 116 -7.38 4.01 -3.37
CA VAL A 116 -6.49 4.20 -4.52
C VAL A 116 -5.19 3.45 -4.24
N SER A 117 -4.72 2.63 -5.18
CA SER A 117 -3.51 1.82 -5.04
C SER A 117 -2.54 2.11 -6.17
N LEU A 118 -1.36 2.60 -5.82
CA LEU A 118 -0.25 2.78 -6.75
C LEU A 118 0.90 1.87 -6.35
N LYS A 119 1.57 1.29 -7.35
CA LYS A 119 2.80 0.53 -7.14
C LYS A 119 3.86 0.97 -8.15
N PHE A 120 5.03 1.29 -7.64
CA PHE A 120 6.21 1.61 -8.41
C PHE A 120 7.27 0.53 -8.23
N VAL A 121 8.09 0.31 -9.26
CA VAL A 121 9.18 -0.67 -9.26
C VAL A 121 10.46 0.02 -9.73
N ASN A 122 11.52 -0.09 -8.94
CA ASN A 122 12.88 0.42 -9.22
C ASN A 122 13.01 1.94 -9.41
N GLY A 123 11.95 2.72 -9.21
CA GLY A 123 11.93 4.18 -9.37
C GLY A 123 10.57 4.75 -8.97
N LEU A 124 10.45 6.07 -8.85
CA LEU A 124 9.19 6.74 -8.44
C LEU A 124 8.51 7.56 -9.55
N SER A 125 9.01 7.48 -10.79
CA SER A 125 8.42 8.16 -11.94
C SER A 125 7.26 7.35 -12.54
N ASP A 126 6.44 7.99 -13.39
CA ASP A 126 5.34 7.30 -14.07
C ASP A 126 5.81 6.16 -15.00
N SER A 127 7.05 6.19 -15.51
CA SER A 127 7.59 5.07 -16.28
C SER A 127 7.83 3.82 -15.43
N ASN A 128 7.98 4.00 -14.12
CA ASN A 128 8.16 2.94 -13.13
C ASN A 128 6.84 2.55 -12.44
N LEU A 129 5.73 3.23 -12.74
CA LEU A 129 4.41 2.94 -12.20
C LEU A 129 3.83 1.70 -12.90
N VAL A 130 3.81 0.58 -12.19
CA VAL A 130 3.30 -0.70 -12.72
C VAL A 130 1.82 -0.94 -12.39
N THR A 131 1.26 -0.17 -11.45
CA THR A 131 -0.12 -0.33 -10.99
C THR A 131 -0.72 1.01 -10.61
N ASN A 132 -1.95 1.28 -11.04
CA ASN A 132 -2.76 2.44 -10.66
C ASN A 132 -4.24 2.05 -10.60
N TYR A 133 -4.68 1.51 -9.47
CA TYR A 133 -6.06 1.06 -9.28
C TYR A 133 -6.88 2.05 -8.46
N TYR A 134 -8.10 2.31 -8.92
CA TYR A 134 -9.18 2.88 -8.13
C TYR A 134 -10.15 1.75 -7.78
N ILE A 135 -10.40 1.56 -6.48
CA ILE A 135 -11.25 0.48 -5.97
C ILE A 135 -12.50 1.09 -5.35
N TYR A 136 -13.64 0.56 -5.77
CA TYR A 136 -14.96 1.04 -5.38
C TYR A 136 -15.77 -0.04 -4.64
N LEU A 137 -16.60 0.43 -3.72
CA LEU A 137 -17.62 -0.34 -3.00
C LEU A 137 -18.99 -0.06 -3.61
N SER A 138 -19.90 -1.03 -3.53
CA SER A 138 -21.32 -0.86 -3.85
C SER A 138 -22.18 -1.35 -2.69
N ALA A 139 -23.21 -0.59 -2.32
CA ALA A 139 -24.13 -0.98 -1.25
C ALA A 139 -25.10 -2.08 -1.71
N SER A 140 -25.50 -2.04 -2.97
CA SER A 140 -26.37 -3.04 -3.59
C SER A 140 -25.65 -4.32 -4.00
N ASN A 141 -24.31 -4.30 -4.10
CA ASN A 141 -23.49 -5.49 -4.33
C ASN A 141 -22.29 -5.57 -3.36
N PRO A 142 -22.54 -5.91 -2.08
CA PRO A 142 -21.53 -5.80 -1.02
C PRO A 142 -20.45 -6.88 -1.05
N ASP A 143 -20.61 -7.96 -1.82
CA ASP A 143 -19.68 -9.10 -1.85
C ASP A 143 -18.51 -8.90 -2.82
N TYR A 144 -18.53 -7.81 -3.60
CA TYR A 144 -17.52 -7.54 -4.62
C TYR A 144 -16.89 -6.15 -4.44
N TYR A 145 -15.63 -6.06 -4.83
CA TYR A 145 -14.95 -4.83 -5.17
C TYR A 145 -15.01 -4.59 -6.68
N TYR A 146 -15.19 -3.33 -7.06
CA TYR A 146 -15.08 -2.90 -8.44
C TYR A 146 -13.75 -2.18 -8.62
N LEU A 147 -12.84 -2.72 -9.43
CA LEU A 147 -11.51 -2.17 -9.63
C LEU A 147 -11.40 -1.57 -11.01
N VAL A 148 -10.80 -0.39 -11.09
CA VAL A 148 -10.51 0.29 -12.35
C VAL A 148 -9.01 0.59 -12.42
N ASN A 149 -8.31 -0.01 -13.38
CA ASN A 149 -6.92 0.32 -13.67
C ASN A 149 -6.85 1.54 -14.58
N MET A 150 -6.13 2.57 -14.14
CA MET A 150 -5.84 3.81 -14.85
C MET A 150 -4.36 3.88 -15.24
N PRO A 151 -3.92 3.07 -16.22
CA PRO A 151 -2.51 3.05 -16.60
C PRO A 151 -2.06 4.40 -17.18
N ARG A 152 -0.85 4.85 -16.82
CA ARG A 152 -0.25 6.11 -17.31
C ARG A 152 0.67 5.96 -18.52
N ASN A 153 0.81 4.74 -19.02
CA ASN A 153 1.67 4.39 -20.16
C ASN A 153 0.90 4.26 -21.49
N SER A 154 -0.17 5.04 -21.65
CA SER A 154 -1.06 5.00 -22.83
C SER A 154 -1.79 3.67 -23.07
N ALA A 155 -1.74 2.74 -22.12
CA ALA A 155 -2.55 1.52 -22.20
C ALA A 155 -4.04 1.83 -21.98
N SER A 156 -4.90 0.96 -22.47
CA SER A 156 -6.34 1.09 -22.24
C SER A 156 -6.68 0.84 -20.77
N LEU A 157 -7.63 1.64 -20.24
CA LEU A 157 -8.28 1.36 -18.97
C LEU A 157 -8.86 -0.06 -18.94
N LYS A 158 -8.77 -0.70 -17.77
CA LYS A 158 -9.38 -2.01 -17.53
C LYS A 158 -10.27 -1.94 -16.29
N ARG A 159 -11.38 -2.69 -16.33
CA ARG A 159 -12.32 -2.83 -15.22
C ARG A 159 -12.37 -4.28 -14.79
N PHE A 160 -12.40 -4.52 -13.48
CA PHE A 160 -12.49 -5.84 -12.89
C PHE A 160 -13.58 -5.84 -11.81
N LEU A 161 -14.26 -6.97 -11.69
CA LEU A 161 -15.11 -7.28 -10.55
C LEU A 161 -14.37 -8.37 -9.76
N MET A 162 -14.09 -8.12 -8.50
CA MET A 162 -13.29 -9.01 -7.65
C MET A 162 -14.08 -9.36 -6.39
N PRO A 163 -14.33 -10.64 -6.09
CA PRO A 163 -14.89 -11.05 -4.81
C PRO A 163 -14.05 -10.50 -3.66
N LYS A 164 -14.67 -10.08 -2.56
CA LYS A 164 -13.93 -9.49 -1.43
C LYS A 164 -12.95 -10.49 -0.81
N GLU A 165 -13.28 -11.76 -0.81
CA GLU A 165 -12.44 -12.86 -0.33
C GLU A 165 -11.13 -13.01 -1.12
N ASP A 166 -11.10 -12.59 -2.39
CA ASP A 166 -9.91 -12.65 -3.24
C ASP A 166 -8.96 -11.46 -3.00
N LEU A 167 -9.46 -10.38 -2.39
CA LEU A 167 -8.67 -9.20 -2.03
C LEU A 167 -8.46 -9.15 -0.52
N ALA A 168 -7.42 -9.84 -0.05
CA ALA A 168 -7.02 -9.84 1.36
C ALA A 168 -6.44 -8.47 1.78
N LEU A 169 -7.30 -7.59 2.30
CA LEU A 169 -6.89 -6.35 2.95
C LEU A 169 -6.85 -6.54 4.47
N PRO A 170 -5.86 -5.95 5.17
CA PRO A 170 -5.75 -6.09 6.63
C PRO A 170 -6.80 -5.26 7.41
N PHE A 171 -7.67 -4.54 6.70
CA PHE A 171 -8.71 -3.69 7.28
C PHE A 171 -9.93 -3.60 6.36
N ASN A 172 -11.07 -3.27 6.96
CA ASN A 172 -12.27 -2.92 6.20
C ASN A 172 -12.10 -1.57 5.53
N LEU A 173 -12.42 -1.48 4.25
CA LEU A 173 -12.44 -0.22 3.52
C LEU A 173 -13.70 0.58 3.86
N LEU A 174 -13.51 1.85 4.17
CA LEU A 174 -14.57 2.86 4.22
C LEU A 174 -14.44 3.80 3.02
N GLU A 175 -15.50 4.56 2.78
CA GLU A 175 -15.50 5.61 1.75
C GLU A 175 -14.35 6.61 1.97
N VAL A 176 -13.61 6.85 0.89
CA VAL A 176 -12.67 7.97 0.79
C VAL A 176 -13.46 9.21 0.42
N GLN A 177 -13.67 10.09 1.40
CA GLN A 177 -14.39 11.34 1.18
C GLN A 177 -13.45 12.37 0.56
N ASP A 178 -13.85 12.92 -0.59
CA ASP A 178 -13.07 13.89 -1.38
C ASP A 178 -12.58 15.09 -0.55
N GLN A 179 -13.39 15.57 0.40
CA GLN A 179 -13.04 16.70 1.27
C GLN A 179 -11.79 16.46 2.15
N TYR A 180 -11.42 15.19 2.37
CA TYR A 180 -10.26 14.78 3.17
C TYR A 180 -9.10 14.25 2.33
N TRP A 181 -9.21 14.27 1.00
CA TRP A 181 -8.12 13.92 0.10
C TRP A 181 -7.61 15.18 -0.58
N LYS A 182 -6.62 15.86 0.02
CA LYS A 182 -6.04 17.11 -0.48
C LYS A 182 -4.62 16.96 -1.02
N LEU A 183 -3.94 15.87 -0.69
CA LEU A 183 -2.58 15.58 -1.11
C LEU A 183 -2.53 14.49 -2.19
N SER A 184 -1.67 14.68 -3.18
CA SER A 184 -1.35 13.65 -4.16
C SER A 184 -0.45 12.56 -3.56
N TYR A 185 -0.33 11.41 -4.24
CA TYR A 185 0.67 10.41 -3.87
C TYR A 185 2.10 10.98 -3.94
N ALA A 186 2.36 11.95 -4.84
CA ALA A 186 3.67 12.57 -5.00
C ALA A 186 4.01 13.46 -3.80
N ASP A 187 3.05 14.22 -3.27
CA ASP A 187 3.21 14.97 -2.01
C ASP A 187 3.53 14.02 -0.86
N ALA A 188 2.75 12.95 -0.72
CA ALA A 188 2.96 11.96 0.34
C ALA A 188 4.33 11.29 0.23
N LEU A 189 4.74 10.86 -0.97
CA LEU A 189 6.06 10.29 -1.19
C LEU A 189 7.18 11.30 -0.90
N GLN A 190 7.03 12.57 -1.25
CA GLN A 190 8.02 13.60 -0.90
C GLN A 190 8.20 13.73 0.62
N GLU A 191 7.12 13.68 1.40
CA GLU A 191 7.23 13.71 2.86
C GLU A 191 7.91 12.46 3.43
N VAL A 192 7.64 11.30 2.85
CA VAL A 192 8.27 10.03 3.27
C VAL A 192 9.74 9.95 2.85
N GLU A 193 10.10 10.45 1.67
CA GLU A 193 11.47 10.52 1.18
C GLU A 193 12.36 11.34 2.13
N LYS A 194 11.86 12.48 2.63
CA LYS A 194 12.55 13.33 3.63
C LYS A 194 12.80 12.62 4.97
N ARG A 195 12.09 11.53 5.26
CA ARG A 195 12.07 10.85 6.57
C ARG A 195 12.63 9.42 6.51
N GLY A 196 13.34 9.07 5.45
CA GLY A 196 14.04 7.79 5.32
C GLY A 196 13.79 7.06 4.01
N GLY A 197 12.76 7.43 3.24
CA GLY A 197 12.50 6.81 1.93
C GLY A 197 13.68 6.98 0.96
N LEU A 198 14.31 8.16 0.95
CA LEU A 198 15.49 8.41 0.12
C LEU A 198 16.67 7.51 0.53
N THR A 199 16.94 7.42 1.83
CA THR A 199 18.00 6.55 2.37
C THR A 199 17.72 5.08 2.05
N PHE A 200 16.47 4.64 2.16
CA PHE A 200 16.07 3.28 1.78
C PHE A 200 16.42 3.00 0.32
N ARG A 201 16.03 3.88 -0.62
CA ARG A 201 16.34 3.70 -2.04
C ARG A 201 17.85 3.75 -2.32
N ALA A 202 18.61 4.56 -1.59
CA ALA A 202 20.06 4.62 -1.71
C ALA A 202 20.74 3.32 -1.26
N ASN A 203 20.17 2.64 -0.25
CA ASN A 203 20.65 1.33 0.22
C ASN A 203 20.23 0.17 -0.68
N HIS A 204 19.14 0.33 -1.45
CA HIS A 204 18.62 -0.68 -2.37
C HIS A 204 18.48 -0.12 -3.80
N PRO A 205 19.56 0.30 -4.47
CA PRO A 205 19.49 0.89 -5.80
C PRO A 205 18.91 -0.11 -6.81
N ASP A 206 17.88 0.31 -7.56
CA ASP A 206 17.18 -0.49 -8.58
C ASP A 206 16.60 -1.83 -8.10
N ALA A 207 16.53 -2.06 -6.79
CA ALA A 207 16.06 -3.32 -6.20
C ALA A 207 15.03 -3.06 -5.09
N PHE A 208 13.98 -2.31 -5.43
CA PHE A 208 12.91 -1.99 -4.51
C PHE A 208 11.56 -1.80 -5.20
N GLU A 209 10.51 -1.96 -4.42
CA GLU A 209 9.14 -1.60 -4.78
C GLU A 209 8.60 -0.57 -3.80
N VAL A 210 7.79 0.36 -4.30
CA VAL A 210 7.07 1.31 -3.46
C VAL A 210 5.59 1.22 -3.74
N SER A 211 4.82 0.92 -2.69
CA SER A 211 3.36 0.95 -2.74
C SER A 211 2.86 2.22 -2.04
N ALA A 212 1.96 2.95 -2.69
CA ALA A 212 1.25 4.08 -2.12
C ALA A 212 -0.26 3.82 -2.18
N ILE A 213 -0.88 3.67 -1.01
CA ILE A 213 -2.30 3.33 -0.89
C ILE A 213 -3.03 4.48 -0.20
N LEU A 214 -3.99 5.11 -0.86
CA LEU A 214 -4.92 6.03 -0.21
C LEU A 214 -6.11 5.23 0.30
N ALA A 215 -6.36 5.25 1.61
CA ALA A 215 -7.52 4.59 2.19
C ALA A 215 -7.95 5.27 3.49
N LYS A 216 -9.17 4.94 3.93
CA LYS A 216 -9.69 5.31 5.24
C LYS A 216 -10.02 4.04 6.04
N PRO A 217 -9.11 3.56 6.90
CA PRO A 217 -9.44 2.49 7.84
C PRO A 217 -10.48 2.96 8.85
N ALA A 218 -11.19 2.00 9.46
CA ALA A 218 -12.13 2.31 10.53
C ALA A 218 -11.45 3.07 11.69
N ASN A 219 -12.09 4.14 12.15
CA ASN A 219 -11.61 5.02 13.24
C ASN A 219 -10.28 5.73 12.96
N GLN A 220 -9.86 5.84 11.71
CA GLN A 220 -8.66 6.57 11.31
C GLN A 220 -8.98 7.66 10.29
N PHE A 221 -8.04 8.59 10.11
CA PHE A 221 -8.08 9.58 9.04
C PHE A 221 -7.86 8.92 7.67
N THR A 222 -8.26 9.64 6.62
CA THR A 222 -7.87 9.26 5.26
C THR A 222 -6.37 9.49 5.12
N ASN A 223 -5.61 8.43 4.89
CA ASN A 223 -4.16 8.47 4.86
C ASN A 223 -3.63 7.85 3.56
N TRP A 224 -2.47 8.33 3.14
CA TRP A 224 -1.57 7.60 2.27
C TRP A 224 -0.71 6.65 3.11
N PHE A 225 -0.88 5.35 2.89
CA PHE A 225 -0.04 4.29 3.43
C PHE A 225 1.07 4.00 2.43
N ILE A 226 2.29 4.38 2.78
CA ILE A 226 3.47 4.23 1.94
C ILE A 226 4.31 3.06 2.46
N THR A 227 4.68 2.15 1.59
CA THR A 227 5.56 1.02 1.93
C THR A 227 6.64 0.89 0.88
N TYR A 228 7.89 0.97 1.32
CA TYR A 228 9.08 0.61 0.56
C TYR A 228 9.46 -0.82 0.95
N ARG A 229 9.78 -1.64 -0.04
CA ARG A 229 10.20 -3.03 0.16
C ARG A 229 11.39 -3.33 -0.73
N ALA A 230 12.44 -3.89 -0.15
CA ALA A 230 13.61 -4.33 -0.88
C ALA A 230 13.29 -5.62 -1.65
N THR A 231 13.78 -5.72 -2.88
CA THR A 231 13.63 -6.89 -3.76
C THR A 231 14.96 -7.56 -4.08
N ASP A 232 16.03 -7.15 -3.41
CA ASP A 232 17.38 -7.73 -3.48
C ASP A 232 17.56 -9.00 -2.61
N GLY A 233 16.50 -9.42 -1.90
CA GLY A 233 16.53 -10.59 -1.02
C GLY A 233 16.82 -10.28 0.46
N THR A 234 17.14 -9.02 0.80
CA THR A 234 17.31 -8.60 2.21
C THR A 234 15.99 -8.67 2.99
N GLY A 235 14.86 -8.47 2.30
CA GLY A 235 13.55 -8.40 2.92
C GLY A 235 13.32 -7.13 3.74
N GLU A 236 14.18 -6.12 3.62
CA GLU A 236 14.04 -4.85 4.33
C GLU A 236 12.74 -4.14 3.90
N VAL A 237 12.07 -3.54 4.89
CA VAL A 237 10.81 -2.84 4.69
C VAL A 237 10.81 -1.55 5.50
N PHE A 238 10.45 -0.45 4.84
CA PHE A 238 10.23 0.85 5.46
C PHE A 238 8.80 1.29 5.19
N LYS A 239 8.09 1.70 6.25
CA LYS A 239 6.67 2.05 6.19
C LYS A 239 6.42 3.41 6.81
N ALA A 240 5.53 4.16 6.20
CA ALA A 240 5.05 5.42 6.73
C ALA A 240 3.57 5.62 6.40
N THR A 241 2.89 6.39 7.24
CA THR A 241 1.54 6.90 6.96
C THR A 241 1.60 8.40 6.86
N VAL A 242 0.94 8.96 5.86
CA VAL A 242 0.85 10.42 5.63
C VAL A 242 -0.62 10.81 5.62
N ASP A 243 -1.01 11.75 6.48
CA ASP A 243 -2.35 12.31 6.48
C ASP A 243 -2.64 13.00 5.14
N ALA A 244 -3.74 12.61 4.48
CA ALA A 244 -4.05 13.06 3.12
C ALA A 244 -4.55 14.52 3.06
N VAL A 245 -4.73 15.19 4.20
CA VAL A 245 -5.16 16.59 4.31
C VAL A 245 -3.96 17.51 4.54
N ASN A 246 -3.09 17.17 5.50
CA ASN A 246 -2.06 18.10 6.00
C ASN A 246 -0.62 17.60 5.84
N GLY A 247 -0.40 16.35 5.42
CA GLY A 247 0.93 15.80 5.20
C GLY A 247 1.64 15.33 6.46
N GLU A 248 0.95 15.34 7.61
CA GLU A 248 1.51 14.83 8.86
C GLU A 248 1.90 13.37 8.66
N THR A 249 3.18 13.10 8.87
CA THR A 249 3.79 11.80 8.56
C THR A 249 4.18 11.09 9.84
N THR A 250 3.83 9.81 9.93
CA THR A 250 4.22 8.91 11.01
C THR A 250 5.01 7.74 10.42
N ILE A 251 6.18 7.46 10.97
CA ILE A 251 6.94 6.26 10.61
C ILE A 251 6.38 5.07 11.37
N VAL A 252 6.11 3.99 10.65
CA VAL A 252 5.54 2.77 11.22
C VAL A 252 6.69 1.79 11.48
N GLY A 253 6.96 1.53 12.76
CA GLY A 253 7.93 0.53 13.17
C GLY A 253 7.55 -0.88 12.67
N ASN A 254 8.56 -1.69 12.38
CA ASN A 254 8.38 -3.10 12.04
C ASN A 254 8.08 -3.94 13.28
#